data_AF-A0A8J6Z4R2-F1
#
_entry.id   AF-A0A8J6Z4R2-F1
#
_cell.length_a   1.000
_cell.length_b   1.000
_cell.length_c   1.000
_cell.angle_alpha   90.00
_cell.angle_beta   90.00
_cell.angle_gamma   90.00
#
_symmetry.space_group_name_H-M   'P 1'
#
loop_
_entity.id
_entity.type
_entity.pdbx_description
1 polymer ?
#
loop_
_entity_poly.entity_id
_entity_poly.type
_entity_poly.pdbx_seq_one_letter_code
_entity_poly.pdbx_strand_id
1 'polypeptide(L)'
;MILVEILIAKIILAAILTVIGSIWIDKLYSNCDELTFPEDISRRARFRKPILFFAMIFLTLTGDFWIIAAIFFLVLMTVTDFEQYMLFDAMTLPFAAIGAVFAWQNSILMENFIAAIVGGGIFLLLAIISNGALGGGDIKLIFALGFWLGAENLLNVVIFGTIFGGLAALFMILIKKKDRKSFFAYGPYFALSAIYFLLK
;
A
#
# COMPACT_ATOMS: atom_id res chain seq x y z
N MET A 1 -14.31 -0.53 -32.81
CA MET A 1 -15.49 -0.22 -31.97
C MET A 1 -15.31 -0.83 -30.58
N ILE A 2 -15.23 -2.16 -30.46
CA ILE A 2 -15.06 -2.87 -29.17
C ILE A 2 -13.85 -2.39 -28.32
N LEU A 3 -12.67 -2.22 -28.93
CA LEU A 3 -11.47 -1.76 -28.20
C LEU A 3 -11.65 -0.35 -27.59
N VAL A 4 -12.35 0.53 -28.31
CA VAL A 4 -12.61 1.91 -27.87
C VAL A 4 -13.60 1.91 -26.69
N GLU A 5 -14.62 1.06 -26.74
CA GLU A 5 -15.59 0.88 -25.65
C GLU A 5 -14.92 0.34 -24.37
N ILE A 6 -14.04 -0.66 -24.50
CA ILE A 6 -13.27 -1.21 -23.37
C ILE A 6 -12.37 -0.13 -22.75
N LEU A 7 -11.68 0.64 -23.59
CA LEU A 7 -10.82 1.72 -23.12
C LEU A 7 -11.62 2.80 -22.37
N ILE A 8 -12.76 3.21 -22.91
CA ILE A 8 -13.65 4.18 -22.26
C ILE A 8 -14.15 3.63 -20.92
N ALA A 9 -14.59 2.38 -20.87
CA ALA A 9 -15.05 1.75 -19.64
C ALA A 9 -13.97 1.72 -18.54
N LYS A 10 -12.71 1.42 -18.91
CA LYS A 10 -11.57 1.41 -17.98
C LYS A 10 -11.23 2.82 -17.47
N ILE A 11 -11.28 3.85 -18.33
CA ILE A 11 -11.09 5.24 -17.92
C ILE A 11 -12.19 5.69 -16.95
N ILE A 12 -13.45 5.34 -17.23
CA ILE A 12 -14.58 5.64 -16.34
C ILE A 12 -14.38 4.93 -14.98
N LEU A 13 -13.99 3.66 -14.99
CA LEU A 13 -13.69 2.91 -13.77
C LEU A 13 -12.58 3.58 -12.96
N ALA A 14 -11.49 4.01 -13.60
CA ALA A 14 -10.40 4.71 -12.94
C ALA A 14 -10.85 6.03 -12.30
N ALA A 15 -11.72 6.79 -12.97
CA ALA A 15 -12.30 8.02 -12.43
C ALA A 15 -13.15 7.74 -11.18
N ILE A 16 -14.00 6.70 -11.25
CA ILE A 16 -14.86 6.28 -10.13
C ILE A 16 -14.01 5.86 -8.93
N LEU A 17 -13.02 4.98 -9.13
CA LEU A 17 -12.12 4.51 -8.07
C LEU A 17 -11.35 5.67 -7.43
N THR A 18 -10.90 6.63 -8.24
CA THR A 18 -10.23 7.84 -7.73
C THR A 18 -11.12 8.66 -6.81
N VAL A 19 -12.37 8.90 -7.22
CA VAL A 19 -13.32 9.68 -6.42
C VAL A 19 -13.66 8.94 -5.13
N ILE A 20 -14.01 7.64 -5.21
CA ILE A 20 -14.34 6.82 -4.05
C ILE A 20 -13.15 6.75 -3.09
N GLY A 21 -11.95 6.46 -3.59
CA GLY A 21 -10.74 6.38 -2.79
C GLY A 21 -10.42 7.71 -2.09
N SER A 22 -10.55 8.84 -2.79
CA SER A 22 -10.34 10.16 -2.18
C SER A 22 -11.36 10.45 -1.08
N ILE A 23 -12.64 10.17 -1.30
CA ILE A 23 -13.70 10.39 -0.29
C ILE A 23 -13.46 9.50 0.93
N TRP A 24 -13.04 8.26 0.69
CA TRP A 24 -12.77 7.33 1.77
C TRP A 24 -11.58 7.77 2.64
N ILE A 25 -10.50 8.26 2.03
CA ILE A 25 -9.38 8.86 2.75
C ILE A 25 -9.85 10.05 3.59
N ASP A 26 -10.65 10.96 3.02
CA ASP A 26 -11.16 12.12 3.76
C ASP A 26 -11.98 11.70 4.99
N LYS A 27 -12.81 10.66 4.85
CA LYS A 27 -13.60 10.10 5.95
C LYS A 27 -12.71 9.43 7.01
N LEU A 28 -11.61 8.80 6.61
CA LEU A 28 -10.67 8.21 7.57
C LEU A 28 -9.94 9.30 8.35
N TYR A 29 -9.51 10.37 7.68
CA TYR A 29 -8.86 11.50 8.33
C TYR A 29 -9.81 12.23 9.29
N SER A 30 -11.09 12.40 8.94
CA SER A 30 -12.05 13.08 9.82
C SER A 30 -12.37 12.29 11.09
N ASN A 31 -12.17 10.97 11.09
CA ASN A 31 -12.52 10.07 12.19
C ASN A 31 -11.29 9.63 13.00
N CYS A 32 -10.11 10.17 12.70
CA CYS A 32 -8.87 9.79 13.34
C CYS A 32 -8.31 10.96 14.14
N ASP A 33 -8.29 10.81 15.47
CA ASP A 33 -7.74 11.83 16.37
C ASP A 33 -6.20 11.77 16.44
N GLU A 34 -5.60 10.67 16.01
CA GLU A 34 -4.16 10.38 16.15
C GLU A 34 -3.33 10.70 14.89
N LEU A 35 -3.84 11.56 14.01
CA LEU A 35 -3.11 11.93 12.79
C LEU A 35 -1.76 12.59 13.11
N THR A 36 -0.73 12.23 12.35
CA THR A 36 0.61 12.82 12.51
C THR A 36 0.65 14.30 12.11
N PHE A 37 -0.12 14.69 11.09
CA PHE A 37 -0.16 16.06 10.54
C PHE A 37 -1.61 16.55 10.35
N PRO A 38 -2.36 16.78 11.44
CA PRO A 38 -3.78 17.14 11.38
C PRO A 38 -4.02 18.54 10.78
N GLU A 39 -3.12 19.50 11.02
CA GLU A 39 -3.25 20.86 10.49
C GLU A 39 -2.96 20.98 8.99
N ASP A 40 -2.24 19.99 8.43
CA ASP A 40 -1.68 20.02 7.08
C ASP A 40 -2.52 19.20 6.07
N ILE A 41 -3.68 18.66 6.47
CA ILE A 41 -4.51 17.76 5.65
C ILE A 41 -4.80 18.39 4.28
N SER A 42 -5.33 19.62 4.25
CA SER A 42 -5.71 20.32 3.02
C SER A 42 -4.52 20.55 2.08
N ARG A 43 -3.35 20.84 2.65
CA ARG A 43 -2.13 21.13 1.89
C ARG A 43 -1.57 19.85 1.28
N ARG A 44 -1.54 18.76 2.05
CA ARG A 44 -1.00 17.47 1.62
C ARG A 44 -1.92 16.75 0.64
N ALA A 45 -3.24 16.88 0.82
CA ALA A 45 -4.26 16.33 -0.07
C ALA A 45 -4.38 17.05 -1.44
N ARG A 46 -3.69 18.19 -1.63
CA ARG A 46 -3.78 19.01 -2.86
C ARG A 46 -3.53 18.19 -4.14
N PHE A 47 -2.52 17.33 -4.11
CA PHE A 47 -2.13 16.52 -5.27
C PHE A 47 -2.70 15.10 -5.22
N ARG A 48 -3.51 14.76 -4.22
CA ARG A 48 -4.04 13.41 -4.04
C ARG A 48 -4.89 12.95 -5.22
N LYS A 49 -5.90 13.72 -5.60
CA LYS A 49 -6.81 13.37 -6.71
C LYS A 49 -6.09 13.13 -8.04
N PRO A 50 -5.19 14.02 -8.52
CA PRO A 50 -4.47 13.74 -9.76
C PRO A 50 -3.54 12.54 -9.65
N ILE A 51 -2.81 12.38 -8.53
CA ILE A 51 -1.93 11.20 -8.32
C ILE A 51 -2.74 9.90 -8.36
N LEU A 52 -3.84 9.86 -7.61
CA LEU A 52 -4.77 8.73 -7.62
C LEU A 52 -5.32 8.49 -9.02
N PHE A 53 -5.71 9.52 -9.76
CA PHE A 53 -6.25 9.36 -11.11
C PHE A 53 -5.26 8.73 -12.08
N PHE A 54 -4.03 9.25 -12.14
CA PHE A 54 -2.99 8.71 -13.01
C PHE A 54 -2.60 7.29 -12.62
N ALA A 55 -2.51 7.01 -11.32
CA ALA A 55 -2.33 5.65 -10.83
C ALA A 55 -3.50 4.77 -11.30
N MET A 56 -4.75 5.08 -10.96
CA MET A 56 -5.92 4.24 -11.31
C MET A 56 -6.09 4.03 -12.81
N ILE A 57 -5.77 5.01 -13.66
CA ILE A 57 -5.76 4.81 -15.12
C ILE A 57 -4.74 3.76 -15.52
N PHE A 58 -3.49 3.92 -15.10
CA PHE A 58 -2.43 2.97 -15.47
C PHE A 58 -2.81 1.54 -15.06
N LEU A 59 -3.47 1.41 -13.92
CA LEU A 59 -3.81 0.13 -13.29
C LEU A 59 -5.04 -0.56 -13.89
N THR A 60 -6.10 0.20 -14.17
CA THR A 60 -7.29 -0.36 -14.82
C THR A 60 -6.98 -0.83 -16.24
N LEU A 61 -5.96 -0.26 -16.90
CA LEU A 61 -5.50 -0.68 -18.22
C LEU A 61 -4.78 -2.03 -18.21
N THR A 62 -3.99 -2.32 -17.18
CA THR A 62 -3.07 -3.48 -17.14
C THR A 62 -3.58 -4.68 -16.36
N GLY A 63 -4.41 -4.49 -15.32
CA GLY A 63 -4.80 -5.55 -14.40
C GLY A 63 -6.13 -6.26 -14.73
N ASP A 64 -6.26 -7.48 -14.23
CA ASP A 64 -7.55 -8.16 -14.05
C ASP A 64 -8.26 -7.65 -12.78
N PHE A 65 -9.42 -8.23 -12.46
CA PHE A 65 -10.21 -7.83 -11.29
C PHE A 65 -9.42 -7.90 -9.96
N TRP A 66 -8.67 -8.98 -9.73
CA TRP A 66 -7.94 -9.20 -8.49
C TRP A 66 -6.76 -8.25 -8.35
N ILE A 67 -6.01 -8.06 -9.44
CA ILE A 67 -4.90 -7.11 -9.52
C ILE A 67 -5.41 -5.69 -9.32
N ILE A 68 -6.51 -5.30 -9.97
CA ILE A 68 -7.11 -3.97 -9.80
C ILE A 68 -7.51 -3.75 -8.33
N ALA A 69 -8.14 -4.75 -7.70
CA ALA A 69 -8.51 -4.66 -6.29
C ALA A 69 -7.28 -4.50 -5.39
N ALA A 70 -6.26 -5.35 -5.55
CA ALA A 70 -5.05 -5.30 -4.75
C ALA A 70 -4.35 -3.94 -4.87
N ILE A 71 -4.14 -3.48 -6.10
CA ILE A 71 -3.40 -2.24 -6.33
C ILE A 71 -4.20 -1.02 -5.87
N PHE A 72 -5.53 -1.03 -5.99
CA PHE A 72 -6.38 0.02 -5.43
C PHE A 72 -6.05 0.28 -3.96
N PHE A 73 -6.03 -0.76 -3.13
CA PHE A 73 -5.68 -0.63 -1.71
C PHE A 73 -4.23 -0.19 -1.50
N LEU A 74 -3.26 -0.76 -2.23
CA LEU A 74 -1.84 -0.40 -2.11
C LEU A 74 -1.57 1.06 -2.46
N VAL A 75 -2.26 1.60 -3.47
CA VAL A 75 -2.16 3.02 -3.84
C VAL A 75 -2.77 3.91 -2.76
N LEU A 76 -3.94 3.56 -2.23
CA LEU A 76 -4.54 4.34 -1.13
C LEU A 76 -3.65 4.34 0.11
N MET A 77 -3.12 3.18 0.50
CA MET A 77 -2.18 3.05 1.62
C MET A 77 -0.88 3.83 1.38
N THR A 78 -0.36 3.84 0.15
CA THR A 78 0.80 4.66 -0.22
C THR A 78 0.52 6.15 -0.03
N VAL A 79 -0.66 6.61 -0.43
CA VAL A 79 -1.08 8.00 -0.25
C VAL A 79 -1.23 8.34 1.23
N THR A 80 -1.93 7.53 2.02
CA THR A 80 -2.13 7.81 3.44
C THR A 80 -0.83 7.78 4.22
N ASP A 81 0.10 6.90 3.85
CA ASP A 81 1.41 6.86 4.49
C ASP A 81 2.25 8.08 4.11
N PHE A 82 2.26 8.54 2.85
CA PHE A 82 2.97 9.77 2.50
C PHE A 82 2.36 11.03 3.13
N GLU A 83 1.04 11.10 3.24
CA GLU A 83 0.35 12.26 3.78
C GLU A 83 0.48 12.32 5.31
N GLN A 84 0.28 11.19 6.01
CA GLN A 84 0.06 11.14 7.46
C GLN A 84 0.95 10.14 8.23
N TYR A 85 1.88 9.41 7.56
CA TYR A 85 2.66 8.33 8.17
C TYR A 85 1.79 7.27 8.87
N MET A 86 0.62 7.00 8.28
CA MET A 86 -0.39 6.13 8.85
C MET A 86 -0.96 5.16 7.82
N LEU A 87 -0.92 3.88 8.17
CA LEU A 87 -1.59 2.80 7.47
C LEU A 87 -2.81 2.38 8.29
N PHE A 88 -4.00 2.74 7.80
CA PHE A 88 -5.26 2.53 8.51
C PHE A 88 -5.68 1.06 8.51
N ASP A 89 -6.11 0.57 9.66
CA ASP A 89 -6.68 -0.78 9.80
C ASP A 89 -7.93 -0.97 8.95
N ALA A 90 -8.70 0.10 8.79
CA ALA A 90 -9.84 0.14 7.88
C ALA A 90 -9.46 -0.13 6.41
N MET A 91 -8.19 0.05 6.02
CA MET A 91 -7.68 -0.30 4.69
C MET A 91 -6.95 -1.65 4.67
N THR A 92 -6.10 -1.92 5.65
CA THR A 92 -5.28 -3.14 5.68
C THR A 92 -6.13 -4.39 5.92
N LEU A 93 -7.16 -4.32 6.76
CA LEU A 93 -8.04 -5.44 7.06
C LEU A 93 -8.86 -5.92 5.83
N PRO A 94 -9.62 -5.06 5.12
CA PRO A 94 -10.31 -5.50 3.91
C PRO A 94 -9.34 -5.95 2.82
N PHE A 95 -8.16 -5.33 2.71
CA PHE A 95 -7.13 -5.77 1.78
C PHE A 95 -6.65 -7.20 2.07
N ALA A 96 -6.39 -7.54 3.35
CA ALA A 96 -6.04 -8.89 3.76
C ALA A 96 -7.19 -9.89 3.52
N ALA A 97 -8.43 -9.50 3.85
CA ALA A 97 -9.60 -10.35 3.66
C ALA A 97 -9.85 -10.68 2.18
N ILE A 98 -9.76 -9.68 1.30
CA ILE A 98 -9.88 -9.87 -0.16
C ILE A 98 -8.73 -10.75 -0.67
N GLY A 99 -7.50 -10.55 -0.17
CA GLY A 99 -6.35 -11.40 -0.49
C GLY A 99 -6.55 -12.86 -0.07
N ALA A 100 -7.15 -13.11 1.09
CA ALA A 100 -7.46 -14.45 1.54
C ALA A 100 -8.51 -15.12 0.63
N VAL A 101 -9.53 -14.38 0.18
CA VAL A 101 -10.50 -14.87 -0.80
C VAL A 101 -9.83 -15.18 -2.15
N PHE A 102 -8.93 -14.30 -2.62
CA PHE A 102 -8.12 -14.55 -3.80
C PHE A 102 -7.30 -15.85 -3.66
N ALA A 103 -6.59 -16.02 -2.55
CA ALA A 103 -5.78 -17.21 -2.29
C ALA A 103 -6.63 -18.49 -2.22
N TRP A 104 -7.84 -18.40 -1.65
CA TRP A 104 -8.79 -19.50 -1.61
C TRP A 104 -9.28 -19.91 -2.99
N GLN A 105 -9.68 -18.95 -3.83
CA GLN A 105 -10.14 -19.24 -5.20
C GLN A 105 -9.05 -19.86 -6.08
N ASN A 106 -7.79 -19.53 -5.83
CA ASN A 106 -6.65 -20.08 -6.56
C ASN A 106 -6.07 -21.35 -5.92
N SER A 107 -6.70 -21.90 -4.88
CA SER A 107 -6.23 -23.10 -4.16
C SER A 107 -4.83 -22.99 -3.53
N ILE A 108 -4.38 -21.77 -3.24
CA ILE A 108 -3.07 -21.45 -2.63
C ILE A 108 -3.20 -20.91 -1.20
N LEU A 109 -4.39 -21.01 -0.59
CA LEU A 109 -4.70 -20.39 0.70
C LEU A 109 -3.72 -20.79 1.82
N MET A 110 -3.39 -22.08 1.92
CA MET A 110 -2.52 -22.55 3.01
C MET A 110 -1.10 -21.98 2.87
N GLU A 111 -0.54 -22.02 1.67
CA GLU A 111 0.80 -21.49 1.38
C GLU A 111 0.87 -19.99 1.63
N ASN A 112 -0.13 -19.24 1.16
CA ASN A 112 -0.21 -17.79 1.33
C ASN A 112 -0.51 -17.39 2.78
N PHE A 113 -1.29 -18.20 3.51
CA PHE A 113 -1.54 -17.99 4.95
C PHE A 113 -0.25 -18.17 5.76
N ILE A 114 0.54 -19.21 5.45
CA ILE A 114 1.85 -19.40 6.08
C ILE A 114 2.76 -18.22 5.75
N ALA A 115 2.79 -17.77 4.49
CA ALA A 115 3.56 -16.59 4.09
C ALA A 115 3.14 -15.32 4.87
N ALA A 116 1.84 -15.10 5.06
CA ALA A 116 1.30 -13.99 5.85
C ALA A 116 1.75 -14.06 7.31
N ILE A 117 1.59 -15.20 7.97
CA ILE A 117 1.96 -15.40 9.37
C ILE A 117 3.48 -15.27 9.57
N VAL A 118 4.27 -15.89 8.69
CA VAL A 118 5.75 -15.83 8.77
C VAL A 118 6.24 -14.41 8.49
N GLY A 119 5.78 -13.78 7.41
CA GLY A 119 6.18 -12.42 7.05
C GLY A 119 5.81 -11.39 8.12
N GLY A 120 4.55 -11.40 8.56
CA GLY A 120 4.07 -10.54 9.64
C GLY A 120 4.78 -10.84 10.97
N GLY A 121 5.02 -12.12 11.28
CA GLY A 121 5.73 -12.55 12.48
C GLY A 121 7.19 -12.07 12.50
N ILE A 122 7.91 -12.15 11.38
CA ILE A 122 9.28 -11.62 11.27
C ILE A 122 9.28 -10.11 11.49
N PHE A 123 8.37 -9.37 10.86
CA PHE A 123 8.27 -7.92 11.05
C PHE A 123 7.90 -7.55 12.49
N LEU A 124 7.03 -8.33 13.13
CA LEU A 124 6.71 -8.17 14.55
C LEU A 124 7.93 -8.41 15.45
N LEU A 125 8.70 -9.48 15.18
CA LEU A 125 9.94 -9.76 15.92
C LEU A 125 10.96 -8.64 15.74
N LEU A 126 11.13 -8.12 14.53
CA LEU A 126 11.99 -6.97 14.25
C LEU A 126 11.53 -5.72 15.00
N ALA A 127 10.23 -5.47 15.06
CA ALA A 127 9.67 -4.35 15.82
C ALA A 127 9.96 -4.48 17.32
N ILE A 128 9.84 -5.68 17.89
CA ILE A 128 10.14 -5.93 19.31
C ILE A 128 11.64 -5.75 19.59
N ILE A 129 12.51 -6.37 18.78
CA ILE A 129 13.97 -6.32 18.97
C ILE A 129 14.51 -4.90 18.80
N SER A 130 13.92 -4.12 17.89
CA SER A 130 14.30 -2.73 17.63
C SER A 130 13.68 -1.71 18.59
N ASN A 131 12.99 -2.15 19.65
CA ASN A 131 12.26 -1.29 20.59
C ASN A 131 11.25 -0.36 19.91
N GLY A 132 10.52 -0.88 18.92
CA GLY A 132 9.47 -0.15 18.22
C GLY A 132 9.96 0.76 17.09
N ALA A 133 11.17 0.53 16.56
CA ALA A 133 11.66 1.33 15.43
C ALA A 133 10.86 1.08 14.14
N LEU A 134 10.21 -0.07 14.02
CA LEU A 134 9.36 -0.43 12.88
C LEU A 134 7.89 -0.08 13.17
N GLY A 135 7.23 0.57 12.20
CA GLY A 135 5.84 0.99 12.34
C GLY A 135 4.88 -0.19 12.37
N GLY A 136 3.90 -0.17 13.28
CA GLY A 136 2.85 -1.20 13.35
C GLY A 136 2.05 -1.34 12.06
N GLY A 137 1.94 -0.25 11.28
CA GLY A 137 1.35 -0.27 9.94
C GLY A 137 2.10 -1.17 8.96
N ASP A 138 3.43 -1.13 8.96
CA ASP A 138 4.25 -1.94 8.06
C ASP A 138 4.10 -3.44 8.36
N ILE A 139 4.03 -3.81 9.65
CA ILE A 139 3.78 -5.19 10.09
C ILE A 139 2.44 -5.69 9.51
N LYS A 140 1.38 -4.89 9.64
CA LYS A 140 0.04 -5.22 9.12
C LYS A 140 0.04 -5.32 7.59
N LEU A 141 0.76 -4.43 6.91
CA LEU A 141 0.89 -4.45 5.46
C LEU A 141 1.60 -5.72 4.97
N ILE A 142 2.74 -6.10 5.57
CA ILE A 142 3.46 -7.33 5.20
C ILE A 142 2.63 -8.57 5.48
N PHE A 143 1.93 -8.61 6.62
CA PHE A 143 0.97 -9.68 6.91
C PHE A 143 -0.09 -9.79 5.82
N ALA A 144 -0.72 -8.67 5.45
CA ALA A 144 -1.76 -8.65 4.42
C ALA A 144 -1.21 -9.07 3.04
N LEU A 145 -0.01 -8.62 2.68
CA LEU A 145 0.66 -8.96 1.43
C LEU A 145 0.98 -10.45 1.28
N GLY A 146 1.19 -11.17 2.39
CA GLY A 146 1.40 -12.62 2.33
C GLY A 146 0.23 -13.38 1.74
N PHE A 147 -1.01 -12.91 1.97
CA PHE A 147 -2.20 -13.49 1.34
C PHE A 147 -2.22 -13.34 -0.18
N TRP A 148 -1.58 -12.32 -0.72
CA TRP A 148 -1.57 -12.03 -2.15
C TRP A 148 -0.42 -12.68 -2.89
N LEU A 149 0.77 -12.68 -2.28
CA LEU A 149 2.02 -12.94 -2.99
C LEU A 149 2.61 -14.33 -2.76
N GLY A 150 2.26 -15.00 -1.66
CA GLY A 150 2.98 -16.19 -1.21
C GLY A 150 4.41 -15.87 -0.75
N ALA A 151 5.16 -16.89 -0.31
CA ALA A 151 6.42 -16.68 0.41
C ALA A 151 7.54 -16.06 -0.44
N GLU A 152 7.75 -16.54 -1.66
CA GLU A 152 8.86 -16.09 -2.52
C GLU A 152 8.70 -14.62 -2.92
N ASN A 153 7.54 -14.25 -3.44
CA ASN A 153 7.29 -12.87 -3.86
C ASN A 153 7.18 -11.93 -2.65
N LEU A 154 6.67 -12.38 -1.50
CA LEU A 154 6.67 -11.57 -0.28
C LEU A 154 8.11 -11.27 0.18
N LEU A 155 9.01 -12.25 0.14
CA LEU A 155 10.42 -12.04 0.46
C LEU A 155 11.05 -11.01 -0.48
N ASN A 156 10.79 -11.12 -1.79
CA ASN A 156 11.27 -10.15 -2.76
C ASN A 156 10.73 -8.74 -2.46
N VAL A 157 9.44 -8.62 -2.14
CA VAL A 157 8.83 -7.33 -1.75
C VAL A 157 9.50 -6.73 -0.53
N VAL A 158 9.80 -7.54 0.49
CA VAL A 158 10.52 -7.08 1.68
C VAL A 158 11.92 -6.59 1.30
N ILE A 159 12.68 -7.36 0.52
CA ILE A 159 14.04 -6.99 0.11
C ILE A 159 14.04 -5.68 -0.70
N PHE A 160 13.26 -5.62 -1.78
CA PHE A 160 13.22 -4.44 -2.64
C PHE A 160 12.64 -3.24 -1.90
N GLY A 161 11.57 -3.43 -1.12
CA GLY A 161 10.95 -2.36 -0.34
C GLY A 161 11.90 -1.78 0.71
N THR A 162 12.65 -2.61 1.43
CA THR A 162 13.66 -2.15 2.39
C THR A 162 14.82 -1.45 1.70
N ILE A 163 15.32 -1.96 0.56
CA ILE A 163 16.39 -1.32 -0.21
C ILE A 163 15.94 0.06 -0.71
N PHE A 164 14.79 0.15 -1.39
CA PHE A 164 14.31 1.42 -1.94
C PHE A 164 13.93 2.41 -0.84
N GLY A 165 13.29 1.95 0.23
CA GLY A 165 12.99 2.78 1.40
C GLY A 165 14.24 3.30 2.08
N GLY A 166 15.24 2.45 2.29
CA GLY A 166 16.54 2.83 2.85
C GLY A 166 17.31 3.83 1.97
N LEU A 167 17.32 3.61 0.66
CA LEU A 167 17.94 4.55 -0.30
C LEU A 167 17.24 5.91 -0.28
N ALA A 168 15.91 5.93 -0.25
CA ALA A 168 15.16 7.17 -0.20
C ALA A 168 15.32 7.90 1.15
N ALA A 169 15.38 7.16 2.27
CA ALA A 169 15.69 7.72 3.59
C ALA A 169 17.09 8.34 3.60
N LEU A 170 18.09 7.62 3.07
CA LEU A 170 19.46 8.11 2.94
C LEU A 170 19.51 9.38 2.07
N PHE A 171 18.85 9.37 0.92
CA PHE A 171 18.79 10.52 0.03
C PHE A 171 18.19 11.75 0.71
N MET A 172 17.08 11.59 1.46
CA MET A 172 16.44 12.68 2.21
C MET A 172 17.35 13.27 3.30
N ILE A 173 18.15 12.43 3.96
CA ILE A 173 19.15 12.86 4.96
C ILE A 173 20.28 13.63 4.27
N LEU A 174 20.77 13.17 3.11
CA LEU A 174 21.85 13.82 2.37
C LEU A 174 21.47 15.23 1.89
N ILE A 175 20.23 15.42 1.43
CA ILE A 175 19.72 16.74 1.03
C ILE A 175 19.24 17.60 2.21
N LYS A 176 19.53 17.16 3.46
CA LYS A 176 19.16 17.85 4.72
C LYS A 176 17.67 18.17 4.86
N LYS A 177 16.80 17.38 4.23
CA LYS A 177 15.33 17.51 4.39
C LYS A 177 14.77 16.76 5.59
N LYS A 178 15.51 15.77 6.10
CA LYS A 178 15.17 15.00 7.30
C LYS A 178 16.40 14.76 8.15
N ASP A 179 16.19 14.69 9.46
CA ASP A 179 17.23 14.28 10.41
C ASP A 179 17.27 12.77 10.55
N ARG A 180 18.38 12.24 11.08
CA ARG A 180 18.56 10.80 11.33
C ARG A 180 17.53 10.20 12.29
N LYS A 181 16.85 11.04 13.08
CA LYS A 181 15.81 10.64 14.05
C LYS A 181 14.38 10.88 13.52
N SER A 182 14.22 11.38 12.30
CA SER A 182 12.89 11.63 11.74
C SER A 182 12.20 10.32 11.35
N PHE A 183 10.92 10.20 11.66
CA PHE A 183 10.09 9.09 11.21
C PHE A 183 10.05 9.02 9.68
N PHE A 184 10.10 7.79 9.15
CA PHE A 184 10.14 7.51 7.72
C PHE A 184 9.06 6.50 7.34
N ALA A 185 8.29 6.86 6.31
CA ALA A 185 7.27 6.03 5.70
C ALA A 185 7.91 4.92 4.86
N TYR A 186 7.93 3.68 5.36
CA TYR A 186 8.38 2.52 4.60
C TYR A 186 7.26 1.88 3.77
N GLY A 187 6.01 2.02 4.20
CA GLY A 187 4.82 1.48 3.54
C GLY A 187 4.78 1.67 2.02
N PRO A 188 5.01 2.88 1.48
CA PRO A 188 5.08 3.16 0.05
C PRO A 188 6.06 2.29 -0.72
N TYR A 189 7.22 1.99 -0.13
CA TYR A 189 8.26 1.23 -0.82
C TYR A 189 7.94 -0.27 -0.85
N PHE A 190 7.30 -0.78 0.20
CA PHE A 190 6.73 -2.14 0.20
C PHE A 190 5.56 -2.23 -0.78
N ALA A 191 4.65 -1.24 -0.79
CA ALA A 191 3.52 -1.19 -1.69
C ALA A 191 3.95 -1.12 -3.17
N LEU A 192 4.91 -0.26 -3.51
CA LEU A 192 5.46 -0.17 -4.87
C LEU A 192 6.12 -1.48 -5.31
N SER A 193 6.87 -2.13 -4.42
CA SER A 193 7.47 -3.43 -4.71
C SER A 193 6.38 -4.49 -4.91
N ALA A 194 5.34 -4.51 -4.08
CA ALA A 194 4.22 -5.42 -4.22
C ALA A 194 3.46 -5.23 -5.54
N ILE A 195 3.24 -3.97 -5.96
CA ILE A 195 2.62 -3.66 -7.26
C ILE A 195 3.44 -4.28 -8.40
N TYR A 196 4.77 -4.17 -8.36
CA TYR A 196 5.63 -4.77 -9.37
C TYR A 196 5.50 -6.30 -9.42
N PHE A 197 5.54 -6.97 -8.26
CA PHE A 197 5.44 -8.43 -8.20
C PHE A 197 4.02 -8.98 -8.48
N LEU A 198 2.97 -8.19 -8.27
CA LEU A 198 1.61 -8.56 -8.65
C LEU A 198 1.35 -8.46 -10.16
N LEU A 199 2.11 -7.62 -10.87
CA LEU A 199 1.97 -7.40 -12.31
C LEU A 199 2.87 -8.32 -13.16
N LYS A 200 3.76 -9.08 -12.53
CA LYS A 200 4.72 -9.98 -13.17
C LYS A 200 4.11 -11.36 -13.36
#